data_AF-A0A231H5A4-F1
#
_entry.id   AF-A0A231H5A4-F1
#
_cell.length_a   1.000
_cell.length_b   1.000
_cell.length_c   1.000
_cell.angle_alpha   90.00
_cell.angle_beta   90.00
_cell.angle_gamma   90.00
#
_symmetry.space_group_name_H-M   'P 1'
#
loop_
_entity.id
_entity.type
_entity.pdbx_description
1 polymer ?
#
loop_
_entity_poly.entity_id
_entity_poly.type
_entity_poly.pdbx_seq_one_letter_code
_entity_poly.pdbx_strand_id
1 'polypeptide(L)'
;MLVAAVVFRGWWWELCVRWSRGPLPEANLLLGHSVLFWGRLGKGLQFVAGLPVIFDLIGAAALNEFGRRHVKRLRRAKNRITATRDAARLLERLRALECRVKSDLTVGQRGRATPEYESLLASLVETFDGELMCASCKPAMPPVSEVDGIVVVGPDPCVYKWECEHGQKAFESRVEAAFIDTLAGSDKTAWRSAEYVDRRVERIGSVLLGVLALVAPTYLIAQWTVGSHLPGLMVALAIGLVILAPLTYLTTEPDKRHRAGAVLAWLWAAVCWLPVPITRSIVWVMHREHPAHPLRWIASGLFIFGSLLDLLAS
;
A
#
# COMPACT_ATOMS: atom_id res chain seq x y z
N MET A 1 12.40 -28.89 -18.23
CA MET A 1 11.59 -28.02 -17.35
C MET A 1 10.89 -26.83 -18.05
N LEU A 2 11.23 -26.43 -19.28
CA LEU A 2 10.40 -25.47 -20.06
C LEU A 2 9.06 -26.09 -20.50
N VAL A 3 9.09 -27.37 -20.91
CA VAL A 3 7.88 -28.17 -21.10
C VAL A 3 7.09 -28.28 -19.79
N ALA A 4 7.75 -28.53 -18.66
CA ALA A 4 7.07 -28.62 -17.36
C ALA A 4 6.55 -27.26 -16.84
N ALA A 5 7.24 -26.14 -17.02
CA ALA A 5 6.78 -24.83 -16.56
C ALA A 5 5.63 -24.27 -17.42
N VAL A 6 5.60 -24.62 -18.72
CA VAL A 6 4.47 -24.30 -19.61
C VAL A 6 3.28 -25.23 -19.35
N VAL A 7 3.52 -26.51 -19.03
CA VAL A 7 2.47 -27.51 -18.76
C VAL A 7 1.89 -27.41 -17.33
N PHE A 8 2.67 -27.05 -16.31
CA PHE A 8 2.26 -27.05 -14.89
C PHE A 8 2.06 -25.62 -14.34
N ARG A 9 1.24 -24.81 -15.00
CA ARG A 9 1.00 -23.37 -14.73
C ARG A 9 0.28 -23.03 -13.40
N GLY A 10 0.37 -23.89 -12.38
CA GLY A 10 -0.22 -23.66 -11.06
C GLY A 10 0.41 -24.47 -9.93
N TRP A 11 1.18 -25.53 -10.25
CA TRP A 11 1.74 -26.46 -9.28
C TRP A 11 3.20 -26.19 -8.91
N TRP A 12 3.86 -25.24 -9.59
CA TRP A 12 5.26 -24.91 -9.33
C TRP A 12 5.52 -24.54 -7.86
N TRP A 13 4.61 -23.76 -7.26
CA TRP A 13 4.74 -23.33 -5.87
C TRP A 13 4.57 -24.51 -4.90
N GLU A 14 3.59 -25.37 -5.14
CA GLU A 14 3.41 -26.60 -4.35
C GLU A 14 4.60 -27.56 -4.50
N LEU A 15 5.21 -27.62 -5.69
CA LEU A 15 6.41 -28.42 -5.93
C LEU A 15 7.60 -27.87 -5.15
N CYS A 16 7.79 -26.55 -5.08
CA CYS A 16 8.80 -25.91 -4.25
C CYS A 16 8.56 -26.09 -2.75
N VAL A 17 7.31 -26.00 -2.30
CA VAL A 17 6.93 -26.20 -0.90
C VAL A 17 7.05 -27.67 -0.48
N ARG A 18 6.72 -28.62 -1.36
CA ARG A 18 6.95 -30.05 -1.11
C ARG A 18 8.44 -30.37 -1.16
N TRP A 19 9.18 -29.78 -2.10
CA TRP A 19 10.63 -29.88 -2.17
C TRP A 19 11.32 -29.37 -0.91
N SER A 20 10.81 -28.32 -0.26
CA SER A 20 11.35 -27.80 1.01
C SER A 20 10.99 -28.62 2.26
N ARG A 21 9.97 -29.49 2.17
CA ARG A 21 9.42 -30.27 3.31
C ARG A 21 9.75 -31.78 3.32
N GLY A 22 10.65 -32.26 2.45
CA GLY A 22 10.97 -33.69 2.34
C GLY A 22 11.23 -34.43 3.67
N PRO A 23 10.85 -35.71 3.80
CA PRO A 23 10.86 -36.43 5.07
C PRO A 23 12.23 -37.06 5.38
N LEU A 24 12.65 -36.99 6.67
CA LEU A 24 13.65 -37.82 7.36
C LEU A 24 15.13 -37.65 6.93
N PRO A 25 16.13 -38.17 7.66
CA PRO A 25 16.33 -38.34 9.12
C PRO A 25 17.48 -37.44 9.65
N GLU A 26 17.46 -37.10 10.93
CA GLU A 26 18.38 -36.13 11.57
C GLU A 26 19.86 -36.59 11.70
N ALA A 27 20.22 -37.78 11.22
CA ALA A 27 21.47 -38.43 11.62
C ALA A 27 22.73 -38.02 10.82
N ASN A 28 22.60 -37.40 9.64
CA ASN A 28 23.76 -37.09 8.81
C ASN A 28 23.94 -35.56 8.68
N LEU A 29 24.74 -35.02 9.60
CA LEU A 29 25.22 -33.64 9.55
C LEU A 29 26.57 -33.62 8.82
N LEU A 30 26.68 -32.76 7.81
CA LEU A 30 27.92 -32.48 7.12
C LEU A 30 28.25 -31.00 7.32
N LEU A 31 29.42 -30.73 7.92
CA LEU A 31 29.85 -29.38 8.30
C LEU A 31 28.80 -28.62 9.14
N GLY A 32 28.11 -29.33 10.06
CA GLY A 32 27.11 -28.75 10.97
C GLY A 32 25.74 -28.46 10.35
N HIS A 33 25.53 -28.78 9.07
CA HIS A 33 24.23 -28.65 8.39
C HIS A 33 23.78 -30.00 7.82
N SER A 34 22.47 -30.17 7.58
CA SER A 34 21.97 -31.42 7.03
C SER A 34 22.51 -31.65 5.61
N VAL A 35 22.83 -32.91 5.28
CA VAL A 35 23.21 -33.32 3.91
C VAL A 35 22.21 -32.82 2.86
N LEU A 36 20.92 -32.83 3.22
CA LEU A 36 19.83 -32.31 2.41
C LEU A 36 19.90 -30.79 2.16
N PHE A 37 20.38 -30.00 3.12
CA PHE A 37 20.62 -28.56 2.92
C PHE A 37 21.67 -28.33 1.82
N TRP A 38 22.77 -29.09 1.85
CA TRP A 38 23.83 -28.98 0.84
C TRP A 38 23.37 -29.42 -0.55
N GLY A 39 22.63 -30.52 -0.67
CA GLY A 39 22.04 -30.94 -1.95
C GLY A 39 21.02 -29.92 -2.50
N ARG A 40 20.24 -29.28 -1.63
CA ARG A 40 19.32 -28.20 -2.03
C ARG A 40 20.06 -26.95 -2.50
N LEU A 41 21.13 -26.58 -1.80
CA LEU A 41 21.99 -25.46 -2.19
C LEU A 41 22.65 -25.75 -3.55
N GLY A 42 23.17 -26.96 -3.75
CA GLY A 42 23.76 -27.42 -5.00
C GLY A 42 22.81 -27.31 -6.19
N LYS A 43 21.59 -27.82 -6.05
CA LYS A 43 20.52 -27.70 -7.06
C LYS A 43 20.10 -26.25 -7.30
N GLY A 44 20.09 -25.42 -6.25
CA GLY A 44 19.84 -23.98 -6.36
C GLY A 44 20.89 -23.27 -7.22
N LEU A 45 22.18 -23.58 -7.00
CA LEU A 45 23.28 -23.00 -7.79
C LEU A 45 23.25 -23.49 -9.25
N GLN A 46 22.97 -24.77 -9.48
CA GLN A 46 22.77 -25.31 -10.84
C GLN A 46 21.58 -24.63 -11.56
N PHE A 47 20.51 -24.31 -10.84
CA PHE A 47 19.37 -23.58 -11.41
C PHE A 47 19.76 -22.16 -11.81
N VAL A 48 20.47 -21.43 -10.93
CA VAL A 48 20.98 -20.08 -11.23
C VAL A 48 21.97 -20.10 -12.39
N ALA A 49 22.78 -21.16 -12.51
CA ALA A 49 23.68 -21.36 -13.65
C ALA A 49 22.96 -21.53 -15.00
N GLY A 50 21.69 -21.92 -15.00
CA GLY A 50 20.88 -22.01 -16.23
C GLY A 50 20.30 -20.69 -16.70
N LEU A 51 20.14 -19.69 -15.82
CA LEU A 51 19.58 -18.36 -16.16
C LEU A 51 20.34 -17.64 -17.29
N PRO A 52 21.68 -17.67 -17.34
CA PRO A 52 22.43 -17.02 -18.42
C PRO A 52 22.15 -17.60 -19.80
N VAL A 53 21.84 -18.90 -19.92
CA VAL A 53 21.41 -19.51 -21.20
C VAL A 53 20.06 -18.94 -21.65
N ILE A 54 19.14 -18.74 -20.70
CA ILE A 54 17.85 -18.10 -20.98
C ILE A 54 18.06 -16.64 -21.41
N PHE A 55 18.97 -15.91 -20.76
CA PHE A 55 19.28 -14.54 -21.14
C PHE A 55 19.93 -14.44 -22.52
N ASP A 56 20.83 -15.37 -22.86
CA ASP A 56 21.41 -15.50 -24.20
C ASP A 56 20.33 -15.76 -25.26
N LEU A 57 19.33 -16.62 -24.97
CA LEU A 57 18.20 -16.90 -25.86
C LEU A 57 17.24 -15.71 -26.03
N ILE A 58 17.01 -14.93 -24.97
CA ILE A 58 16.17 -13.72 -25.02
C ILE A 58 16.88 -12.61 -25.81
N GLY A 59 18.21 -12.54 -25.71
CA GLY A 59 19.04 -11.57 -26.41
C GLY A 59 19.03 -10.16 -25.80
N ALA A 60 20.14 -9.44 -25.99
CA ALA A 60 20.33 -8.10 -25.42
C ALA A 60 19.29 -7.07 -25.92
N ALA A 61 18.81 -7.20 -27.17
CA ALA A 61 17.82 -6.30 -27.74
C ALA A 61 16.46 -6.37 -27.01
N ALA A 62 15.97 -7.57 -26.69
CA ALA A 62 14.72 -7.75 -25.97
C ALA A 62 14.81 -7.26 -24.52
N LEU A 63 15.95 -7.51 -23.85
CA LEU A 63 16.23 -7.00 -22.51
C LEU A 63 16.30 -5.47 -22.46
N ASN A 64 16.93 -4.84 -23.46
CA ASN A 64 16.97 -3.38 -23.60
C ASN A 64 15.57 -2.78 -23.79
N GLU A 65 14.76 -3.38 -24.65
CA GLU A 65 13.40 -2.93 -24.86
C GLU A 65 12.53 -3.10 -23.60
N PHE A 66 12.67 -4.23 -22.90
CA PHE A 66 12.03 -4.46 -21.62
C PHE A 66 12.43 -3.42 -20.57
N GLY A 67 13.73 -3.12 -20.45
CA GLY A 67 14.28 -2.09 -19.58
C GLY A 67 13.70 -0.70 -19.89
N ARG A 68 13.64 -0.30 -21.17
CA ARG A 68 13.04 0.98 -21.60
C ARG A 68 11.57 1.10 -21.20
N ARG A 69 10.77 0.04 -21.38
CA ARG A 69 9.37 0.02 -20.96
C ARG A 69 9.23 0.16 -19.44
N HIS A 70 10.09 -0.49 -18.67
CA HIS A 70 10.06 -0.40 -17.21
C HIS A 70 10.53 0.95 -16.67
N VAL A 71 11.53 1.59 -17.29
CA VAL A 71 11.91 2.97 -16.96
C VAL A 71 10.74 3.94 -17.20
N LYS A 72 10.00 3.78 -18.31
CA LYS A 72 8.77 4.57 -18.56
C LYS A 72 7.72 4.33 -17.48
N ARG A 73 7.50 3.08 -17.05
CA ARG A 73 6.58 2.74 -15.96
C ARG A 73 7.02 3.33 -14.62
N LEU A 74 8.31 3.25 -14.29
CA LEU A 74 8.89 3.83 -13.08
C LEU A 74 8.74 5.36 -13.06
N ARG A 75 8.98 6.05 -14.19
CA ARG A 75 8.77 7.50 -14.28
C ARG A 75 7.30 7.86 -14.03
N ARG A 76 6.35 7.12 -14.62
CA ARG A 76 4.91 7.29 -14.33
C ARG A 76 4.58 7.02 -12.85
N ALA A 77 5.19 6.01 -12.24
CA ALA A 77 4.99 5.70 -10.82
C ALA A 77 5.55 6.81 -9.91
N LYS A 78 6.75 7.34 -10.21
CA LYS A 78 7.33 8.48 -9.49
C LYS A 78 6.46 9.72 -9.57
N ASN A 79 5.96 10.06 -10.76
CA ASN A 79 5.05 11.20 -10.93
C ASN A 79 3.74 11.03 -10.14
N ARG A 80 3.26 9.79 -9.96
CA ARG A 80 2.11 9.53 -9.08
C ARG A 80 2.45 9.74 -7.62
N ILE A 81 3.63 9.29 -7.17
CA ILE A 81 4.08 9.53 -5.78
C ILE A 81 4.16 11.02 -5.48
N THR A 82 4.76 11.80 -6.37
CA THR A 82 4.85 13.26 -6.18
C THR A 82 3.47 13.88 -6.10
N ALA A 83 2.56 13.53 -7.03
CA ALA A 83 1.17 14.00 -7.00
C ALA A 83 0.45 13.64 -5.69
N THR A 84 0.61 12.40 -5.18
CA THR A 84 0.01 12.00 -3.89
C THR A 84 0.60 12.76 -2.71
N ARG A 85 1.90 13.11 -2.75
CA ARG A 85 2.54 13.91 -1.70
C ARG A 85 2.06 15.36 -1.73
N ASP A 86 1.88 15.92 -2.92
CA ASP A 86 1.35 17.26 -3.11
C ASP A 86 -0.10 17.32 -2.62
N ALA A 87 -0.92 16.32 -2.94
CA ALA A 87 -2.27 16.17 -2.41
C ALA A 87 -2.32 16.11 -0.88
N ALA A 88 -1.45 15.30 -0.25
CA ALA A 88 -1.37 15.22 1.21
C ALA A 88 -1.02 16.58 1.85
N ARG A 89 -0.11 17.35 1.22
CA ARG A 89 0.22 18.71 1.65
C ARG A 89 -0.96 19.67 1.51
N LEU A 90 -1.75 19.54 0.44
CA LEU A 90 -2.95 20.36 0.23
C LEU A 90 -4.02 20.05 1.27
N LEU A 91 -4.24 18.80 1.63
CA LEU A 91 -5.17 18.41 2.70
C LEU A 91 -4.75 18.91 4.07
N GLU A 92 -3.46 18.91 4.37
CA GLU A 92 -2.93 19.48 5.61
C GLU A 92 -3.17 21.00 5.66
N ARG A 93 -3.05 21.70 4.53
CA ARG A 93 -3.43 23.12 4.42
C ARG A 93 -4.94 23.33 4.58
N LEU A 94 -5.77 22.47 4.00
CA LEU A 94 -7.23 22.53 4.15
C LEU A 94 -7.63 22.34 5.61
N ARG A 95 -7.08 21.35 6.32
CA ARG A 95 -7.32 21.15 7.76
C ARG A 95 -6.83 22.33 8.60
N ALA A 96 -5.67 22.89 8.27
CA ALA A 96 -5.17 24.08 8.96
C ALA A 96 -6.09 25.30 8.74
N LEU A 97 -6.63 25.46 7.53
CA LEU A 97 -7.64 26.48 7.24
C LEU A 97 -8.92 26.22 8.04
N GLU A 98 -9.41 24.98 8.06
CA GLU A 98 -10.59 24.58 8.81
C GLU A 98 -10.45 24.87 10.31
N CYS A 99 -9.34 24.48 10.93
CA CYS A 99 -9.05 24.78 12.33
C CYS A 99 -8.99 26.29 12.59
N ARG A 100 -8.42 27.06 11.66
CA ARG A 100 -8.37 28.53 11.79
C ARG A 100 -9.77 29.14 11.70
N VAL A 101 -10.57 28.72 10.73
CA VAL A 101 -11.96 29.19 10.58
C VAL A 101 -12.77 28.88 11.84
N LYS A 102 -12.68 27.66 12.38
CA LYS A 102 -13.35 27.29 13.64
C LYS A 102 -12.89 28.18 14.82
N SER A 103 -11.58 28.42 14.93
CA SER A 103 -11.02 29.30 15.98
C SER A 103 -11.52 30.74 15.85
N ASP A 104 -11.54 31.29 14.64
CA ASP A 104 -11.93 32.68 14.40
C ASP A 104 -13.44 32.90 14.58
N LEU A 105 -14.27 31.90 14.23
CA LEU A 105 -15.72 31.93 14.47
C LEU A 105 -16.10 31.82 15.96
N THR A 106 -15.24 31.22 16.79
CA THR A 106 -15.50 31.01 18.23
C THR A 106 -14.93 32.10 19.12
N VAL A 107 -13.67 32.49 18.89
CA VAL A 107 -12.94 33.42 19.78
C VAL A 107 -13.09 34.87 19.33
N GLY A 108 -13.50 35.13 18.08
CA GLY A 108 -13.67 36.48 17.55
C GLY A 108 -12.37 37.30 17.42
N GLN A 109 -11.22 36.74 17.80
CA GLN A 109 -9.90 37.36 17.63
C GLN A 109 -9.41 37.17 16.20
N ARG A 110 -9.69 38.16 15.34
CA ARG A 110 -9.23 38.15 13.96
C ARG A 110 -7.76 38.57 13.88
N GLY A 111 -6.92 37.69 13.33
CA GLY A 111 -5.56 38.04 12.89
C GLY A 111 -5.56 38.89 11.61
N ARG A 112 -4.40 39.07 10.96
CA ARG A 112 -4.33 39.64 9.60
C ARG A 112 -4.98 38.67 8.60
N ALA A 113 -6.24 38.94 8.25
CA ALA A 113 -6.99 38.19 7.26
C ALA A 113 -6.76 38.71 5.83
N THR A 114 -6.78 37.81 4.85
CA THR A 114 -6.87 38.16 3.43
C THR A 114 -8.32 38.48 3.06
N PRO A 115 -8.58 39.30 2.02
CA PRO A 115 -9.95 39.62 1.60
C PRO A 115 -10.75 38.36 1.21
N GLU A 116 -10.09 37.37 0.61
CA GLU A 116 -10.68 36.06 0.29
C GLU A 116 -11.13 35.31 1.55
N TYR A 117 -10.34 35.37 2.63
CA TYR A 117 -10.66 34.72 3.89
C TYR A 117 -11.84 35.39 4.61
N GLU A 118 -11.91 36.72 4.61
CA GLU A 118 -13.07 37.44 5.14
C GLU A 118 -14.35 37.12 4.36
N SER A 119 -14.24 36.96 3.02
CA SER A 119 -15.38 36.56 2.19
C SER A 119 -15.89 35.14 2.54
N LEU A 120 -14.99 34.21 2.88
CA LEU A 120 -15.34 32.87 3.36
C LEU A 120 -16.07 32.94 4.71
N LEU A 121 -15.56 33.71 5.67
CA LEU A 121 -16.21 33.88 6.98
C LEU A 121 -17.62 34.47 6.83
N ALA A 122 -17.77 35.51 6.01
CA ALA A 122 -19.07 36.11 5.72
C ALA A 122 -20.04 35.10 5.08
N SER A 123 -19.58 34.34 4.08
CA SER A 123 -20.38 33.30 3.42
C SER A 123 -20.80 32.18 4.37
N LEU A 124 -19.95 31.80 5.33
CA LEU A 124 -20.27 30.81 6.35
C LEU A 124 -21.31 31.33 7.35
N VAL A 125 -21.18 32.57 7.81
CA VAL A 125 -22.17 33.21 8.69
C VAL A 125 -23.52 33.31 7.99
N GLU A 126 -23.54 33.68 6.70
CA GLU A 126 -24.76 33.71 5.87
C GLU A 126 -25.36 32.31 5.69
N THR A 127 -24.55 31.30 5.39
CA THR A 127 -25.01 29.90 5.25
C THR A 127 -25.63 29.36 6.55
N PHE A 128 -25.26 29.93 7.69
CA PHE A 128 -25.80 29.58 8.99
C PHE A 128 -26.87 30.55 9.50
N ASP A 129 -27.42 31.41 8.64
CA ASP A 129 -28.45 32.40 8.98
C ASP A 129 -28.05 33.32 10.15
N GLY A 130 -26.74 33.59 10.30
CA GLY A 130 -26.19 34.36 11.42
C GLY A 130 -26.09 33.58 12.75
N GLU A 131 -26.66 32.38 12.84
CA GLU A 131 -26.65 31.54 14.03
C GLU A 131 -25.59 30.44 13.93
N LEU A 132 -24.49 30.55 14.67
CA LEU A 132 -23.43 29.53 14.69
C LEU A 132 -23.81 28.27 15.49
N MET A 133 -24.96 28.31 16.19
CA MET A 133 -25.45 27.27 17.08
C MET A 133 -26.58 26.48 16.42
N CYS A 134 -26.54 25.14 16.50
CA CYS A 134 -27.58 24.33 15.90
C CYS A 134 -28.83 24.29 16.80
N ALA A 135 -29.92 24.95 16.38
CA ALA A 135 -31.20 24.96 17.10
C ALA A 135 -31.76 23.54 17.35
N SER A 136 -31.56 22.61 16.40
CA SER A 136 -32.03 21.23 16.51
C SER A 136 -31.19 20.37 17.47
N CYS A 137 -29.91 20.71 17.68
CA CYS A 137 -29.02 19.99 18.61
C CYS A 137 -29.00 20.60 20.01
N LYS A 138 -29.47 21.84 20.16
CA LYS A 138 -29.58 22.58 21.41
C LYS A 138 -30.36 21.84 22.53
N PRO A 139 -31.43 21.05 22.27
CA PRO A 139 -32.18 20.37 23.32
C PRO A 139 -31.74 18.92 23.61
N ALA A 140 -30.69 18.40 22.97
CA ALA A 140 -30.35 16.96 23.00
C ALA A 140 -29.36 16.52 24.08
N MET A 141 -28.92 17.39 25.00
CA MET A 141 -28.13 16.99 26.16
C MET A 141 -28.97 17.06 27.44
N PRO A 142 -29.04 15.98 28.24
CA PRO A 142 -29.84 15.98 29.45
C PRO A 142 -29.26 16.99 30.45
N PRO A 143 -30.09 17.85 31.06
CA PRO A 143 -29.64 18.72 32.12
C PRO A 143 -29.56 17.88 33.41
N VAL A 144 -28.42 17.98 34.10
CA VAL A 144 -28.24 17.69 35.53
C VAL A 144 -28.25 16.21 35.96
N SER A 145 -27.09 15.75 36.43
CA SER A 145 -27.01 14.69 37.44
C SER A 145 -26.95 15.33 38.83
N GLU A 146 -27.96 15.09 39.66
CA GLU A 146 -27.99 15.48 41.07
C GLU A 146 -27.10 14.51 41.87
N VAL A 147 -26.00 15.01 42.42
CA VAL A 147 -25.20 14.32 43.43
C VAL A 147 -25.14 15.25 44.65
N ASP A 148 -25.64 14.78 45.79
CA ASP A 148 -25.61 15.47 47.08
C ASP A 148 -26.26 16.88 47.13
N GLY A 149 -27.37 17.09 46.40
CA GLY A 149 -28.18 18.33 46.52
C GLY A 149 -27.48 19.60 46.05
N ILE A 150 -26.33 19.48 45.40
CA ILE A 150 -25.60 20.59 44.77
C ILE A 150 -25.88 20.50 43.26
N VAL A 151 -26.67 21.45 42.75
CA VAL A 151 -26.87 21.62 41.30
C VAL A 151 -25.57 22.17 40.71
N VAL A 152 -24.69 21.29 40.24
CA VAL A 152 -23.54 21.69 39.42
C VAL A 152 -24.07 21.92 38.01
N VAL A 153 -24.42 23.16 37.70
CA VAL A 153 -24.65 23.61 36.31
C VAL A 153 -23.29 23.63 35.62
N GLY A 154 -22.90 22.51 35.00
CA GLY A 154 -21.86 22.55 33.98
C GLY A 154 -22.33 23.45 32.83
N PRO A 155 -21.45 24.23 32.19
CA PRO A 155 -21.85 25.00 31.02
C PRO A 155 -22.42 24.04 29.98
N ASP A 156 -23.67 24.27 29.56
CA ASP A 156 -24.33 23.52 28.49
C ASP A 156 -23.34 23.36 27.33
N PRO A 157 -23.02 22.14 26.88
CA PRO A 157 -22.11 21.99 25.75
C PRO A 157 -22.87 22.46 24.52
N CYS A 158 -22.68 23.73 24.21
CA CYS A 158 -23.18 24.39 23.04
C CYS A 158 -22.56 23.68 21.83
N VAL A 159 -23.36 22.87 21.12
CA VAL A 159 -22.92 22.20 19.88
C VAL A 159 -22.98 23.19 18.73
N TYR A 160 -21.81 23.59 18.23
CA TYR A 160 -21.72 24.45 17.05
C TYR A 160 -22.27 23.73 15.81
N LYS A 161 -22.81 24.47 14.84
CA LYS A 161 -23.38 23.90 13.60
C LYS A 161 -22.36 23.04 12.83
N TRP A 162 -21.07 23.36 12.88
CA TRP A 162 -20.02 22.57 12.22
C TRP A 162 -19.60 21.31 12.99
N GLU A 163 -20.05 21.12 14.24
CA GLU A 163 -19.82 19.90 15.03
C GLU A 163 -20.98 18.92 14.94
N CYS A 164 -22.13 19.35 14.43
CA CYS A 164 -23.29 18.49 14.22
C CYS A 164 -23.41 18.03 12.77
N GLU A 165 -24.00 16.85 12.55
CA GLU A 165 -24.17 16.28 11.21
C GLU A 165 -24.97 17.19 10.26
N HIS A 166 -25.89 18.01 10.80
CA HIS A 166 -26.73 18.94 10.03
C HIS A 166 -25.96 20.08 9.37
N GLY A 167 -24.95 20.64 10.05
CA GLY A 167 -24.18 21.79 9.55
C GLY A 167 -22.76 21.46 9.13
N GLN A 168 -22.22 20.30 9.55
CA GLN A 168 -20.87 19.86 9.19
C GLN A 168 -20.67 19.77 7.68
N LYS A 169 -21.61 19.16 6.94
CA LYS A 169 -21.51 19.04 5.47
C LYS A 169 -21.51 20.40 4.76
N ALA A 170 -22.35 21.33 5.23
CA ALA A 170 -22.42 22.67 4.67
C ALA A 170 -21.12 23.46 4.96
N PHE A 171 -20.60 23.34 6.18
CA PHE A 171 -19.33 23.92 6.58
C PHE A 171 -18.17 23.41 5.73
N GLU A 172 -17.97 22.08 5.70
CA GLU A 172 -16.88 21.43 4.96
C GLU A 172 -16.94 21.79 3.47
N SER A 173 -18.12 21.75 2.85
CA SER A 173 -18.30 22.09 1.44
C SER A 173 -17.92 23.54 1.14
N ARG A 174 -18.26 24.50 2.02
CA ARG A 174 -17.92 25.92 1.82
C ARG A 174 -16.44 26.20 2.02
N VAL A 175 -15.84 25.61 3.06
CA VAL A 175 -14.39 25.74 3.31
C VAL A 175 -13.59 25.09 2.18
N GLU A 176 -14.01 23.92 1.70
CA GLU A 176 -13.37 23.25 0.57
C GLU A 176 -13.49 24.07 -0.72
N ALA A 177 -14.67 24.62 -1.03
CA ALA A 177 -14.87 25.44 -2.23
C ALA A 177 -13.95 26.68 -2.23
N ALA A 178 -13.92 27.42 -1.12
CA ALA A 178 -13.05 28.59 -0.98
C ALA A 178 -11.57 28.19 -1.05
N PHE A 179 -11.18 27.07 -0.42
CA PHE A 179 -9.83 26.56 -0.52
C PHE A 179 -9.45 26.27 -1.98
N ILE A 180 -10.29 25.56 -2.73
CA ILE A 180 -10.06 25.24 -4.14
C ILE A 180 -9.91 26.50 -4.98
N ASP A 181 -10.70 27.54 -4.72
CA ASP A 181 -10.62 28.78 -5.47
C ASP A 181 -9.28 29.50 -5.29
N THR A 182 -8.71 29.47 -4.08
CA THR A 182 -7.38 30.03 -3.78
C THR A 182 -6.20 29.22 -4.34
N LEU A 183 -6.42 28.00 -4.84
CA LEU A 183 -5.35 27.17 -5.38
C LEU A 183 -4.83 27.69 -6.74
N ALA A 184 -3.50 27.70 -6.89
CA ALA A 184 -2.85 27.92 -8.17
C ALA A 184 -3.19 26.81 -9.19
N GLY A 185 -3.04 27.08 -10.48
CA GLY A 185 -3.40 26.14 -11.56
C GLY A 185 -2.70 24.76 -11.45
N SER A 186 -1.43 24.72 -11.04
CA SER A 186 -0.71 23.47 -10.77
C SER A 186 -1.34 22.67 -9.63
N ASP A 187 -1.75 23.35 -8.56
CA ASP A 187 -2.28 22.74 -7.35
C ASP A 187 -3.70 22.22 -7.59
N LYS A 188 -4.49 22.92 -8.43
CA LYS A 188 -5.79 22.42 -8.92
C LYS A 188 -5.64 21.10 -9.69
N THR A 189 -4.60 20.96 -10.51
CA THR A 189 -4.35 19.68 -11.21
C THR A 189 -3.92 18.56 -10.26
N ALA A 190 -3.11 18.89 -9.25
CA ALA A 190 -2.72 17.95 -8.21
C ALA A 190 -3.94 17.49 -7.39
N TRP A 191 -4.83 18.42 -7.00
CA TRP A 191 -6.08 18.13 -6.30
C TRP A 191 -6.99 17.18 -7.08
N ARG A 192 -7.26 17.47 -8.36
CA ARG A 192 -8.06 16.57 -9.23
C ARG A 192 -7.43 15.18 -9.38
N SER A 193 -6.09 15.11 -9.47
CA SER A 193 -5.38 13.85 -9.55
C SER A 193 -5.47 13.05 -8.25
N ALA A 194 -5.54 13.73 -7.10
CA ALA A 194 -5.74 13.13 -5.80
C ALA A 194 -7.13 12.52 -5.65
N GLU A 195 -8.17 13.27 -6.04
CA GLU A 195 -9.56 12.81 -6.00
C GLU A 195 -9.76 11.56 -6.87
N TYR A 196 -9.11 11.52 -8.05
CA TYR A 196 -9.10 10.33 -8.89
C TYR A 196 -8.38 9.14 -8.24
N VAL A 197 -7.27 9.40 -7.53
CA VAL A 197 -6.55 8.37 -6.77
C VAL A 197 -7.41 7.86 -5.62
N ASP A 198 -8.10 8.74 -4.91
CA ASP A 198 -8.95 8.38 -3.76
C ASP A 198 -10.11 7.48 -4.19
N ARG A 199 -10.86 7.85 -5.24
CA ARG A 199 -11.92 6.99 -5.81
C ARG A 199 -11.40 5.62 -6.29
N ARG A 200 -10.14 5.56 -6.70
CA ARG A 200 -9.50 4.31 -7.12
C ARG A 200 -9.07 3.48 -5.91
N VAL A 201 -8.52 4.11 -4.88
CA VAL A 201 -8.15 3.48 -3.61
C VAL A 201 -9.38 2.94 -2.91
N GLU A 202 -10.50 3.66 -2.93
CA GLU A 202 -11.78 3.21 -2.41
C GLU A 202 -12.28 1.94 -3.12
N ARG A 203 -12.22 1.92 -4.47
CA ARG A 203 -12.56 0.71 -5.24
C ARG A 203 -11.62 -0.47 -4.95
N ILE A 204 -10.33 -0.21 -4.77
CA ILE A 204 -9.36 -1.26 -4.44
C ILE A 204 -9.62 -1.77 -3.01
N GLY A 205 -9.88 -0.86 -2.07
CA GLY A 205 -10.22 -1.16 -0.69
C GLY A 205 -11.50 -1.98 -0.59
N SER A 206 -12.55 -1.62 -1.34
CA SER A 206 -13.81 -2.37 -1.36
C SER A 206 -13.63 -3.78 -1.94
N VAL A 207 -12.81 -3.93 -2.99
CA VAL A 207 -12.46 -5.25 -3.54
C VAL A 207 -11.66 -6.08 -2.54
N LEU A 208 -10.66 -5.48 -1.89
CA LEU A 208 -9.84 -6.16 -0.87
C LEU A 208 -10.69 -6.58 0.33
N LEU A 209 -11.60 -5.72 0.79
CA LEU A 209 -12.55 -6.01 1.86
C LEU A 209 -13.48 -7.16 1.47
N GLY A 210 -13.97 -7.17 0.23
CA GLY A 210 -14.78 -8.28 -0.30
C GLY A 210 -14.01 -9.60 -0.36
N VAL A 211 -12.74 -9.57 -0.79
CA VAL A 211 -11.87 -10.76 -0.77
C VAL A 211 -11.62 -11.23 0.66
N LEU A 212 -11.34 -10.32 1.60
CA LEU A 212 -11.11 -10.66 3.00
C LEU A 212 -12.38 -11.29 3.63
N ALA A 213 -13.54 -10.72 3.34
CA ALA A 213 -14.84 -11.21 3.79
C ALA A 213 -15.21 -12.57 3.19
N LEU A 214 -14.64 -12.97 2.06
CA LEU A 214 -14.82 -14.31 1.48
C LEU A 214 -13.78 -15.32 1.97
N VAL A 215 -12.51 -14.89 2.11
CA VAL A 215 -11.38 -15.76 2.47
C VAL A 215 -11.37 -16.08 3.97
N ALA A 216 -11.71 -15.14 4.85
CA ALA A 216 -11.70 -15.38 6.30
C ALA A 216 -12.74 -16.44 6.74
N PRO A 217 -14.01 -16.39 6.28
CA PRO A 217 -14.99 -17.43 6.63
C PRO A 217 -14.67 -18.78 6.00
N THR A 218 -14.20 -18.80 4.75
CA THR A 218 -13.83 -20.06 4.08
C THR A 218 -12.63 -20.72 4.76
N TYR A 219 -11.67 -19.93 5.27
CA TYR A 219 -10.59 -20.41 6.12
C TYR A 219 -11.09 -21.01 7.44
N LEU A 220 -12.00 -20.32 8.15
CA LEU A 220 -12.57 -20.81 9.41
C LEU A 220 -13.39 -22.09 9.20
N ILE A 221 -14.19 -22.16 8.14
CA ILE A 221 -14.96 -23.35 7.77
C ILE A 221 -14.00 -24.51 7.45
N ALA A 222 -12.97 -24.29 6.63
CA ALA A 222 -11.99 -25.32 6.28
C ALA A 222 -11.21 -25.83 7.50
N GLN A 223 -10.85 -24.93 8.43
CA GLN A 223 -10.21 -25.30 9.70
C GLN A 223 -11.12 -26.18 10.56
N TRP A 224 -12.42 -25.89 10.56
CA TRP A 224 -13.41 -26.62 11.34
C TRP A 224 -13.77 -27.99 10.72
N THR A 225 -13.82 -28.10 9.39
CA THR A 225 -14.28 -29.32 8.70
C THR A 225 -13.17 -30.33 8.41
N VAL A 226 -11.94 -29.90 8.15
CA VAL A 226 -10.89 -30.80 7.60
C VAL A 226 -9.97 -31.38 8.70
N GLY A 227 -9.98 -30.82 9.91
CA GLY A 227 -8.97 -31.17 10.91
C GLY A 227 -7.57 -30.69 10.48
N SER A 228 -6.69 -30.51 11.46
CA SER A 228 -5.43 -29.73 11.42
C SER A 228 -4.29 -30.24 10.52
N HIS A 229 -4.56 -30.95 9.41
CA HIS A 229 -3.54 -31.74 8.70
C HIS A 229 -2.88 -31.06 7.48
N LEU A 230 -3.23 -29.83 7.10
CA LEU A 230 -2.59 -29.10 5.99
C LEU A 230 -1.86 -27.82 6.45
N PRO A 231 -0.72 -27.94 7.16
CA PRO A 231 -0.03 -26.81 7.79
C PRO A 231 0.58 -25.81 6.79
N GLY A 232 0.66 -26.13 5.48
CA GLY A 232 1.22 -25.19 4.48
C GLY A 232 0.24 -24.17 3.97
N LEU A 233 -0.96 -24.62 3.57
CA LEU A 233 -1.97 -23.77 2.99
C LEU A 233 -2.60 -22.87 4.07
N MET A 234 -2.75 -23.39 5.30
CA MET A 234 -3.26 -22.62 6.43
C MET A 234 -2.32 -21.47 6.84
N VAL A 235 -1.01 -21.71 6.87
CA VAL A 235 -0.01 -20.66 7.17
C VAL A 235 0.01 -19.59 6.07
N ALA A 236 -0.09 -19.99 4.80
CA ALA A 236 -0.13 -19.03 3.68
C ALA A 236 -1.40 -18.16 3.72
N LEU A 237 -2.57 -18.74 4.04
CA LEU A 237 -3.82 -17.99 4.20
C LEU A 237 -3.79 -17.05 5.42
N ALA A 238 -3.25 -17.50 6.55
CA ALA A 238 -3.07 -16.67 7.74
C ALA A 238 -2.14 -15.47 7.48
N ILE A 239 -1.00 -15.70 6.82
CA ILE A 239 -0.08 -14.62 6.42
C ILE A 239 -0.78 -13.67 5.44
N GLY A 240 -1.55 -14.20 4.48
CA GLY A 240 -2.35 -13.39 3.55
C GLY A 240 -3.35 -12.49 4.27
N LEU A 241 -4.09 -13.03 5.26
CA LEU A 241 -5.04 -12.28 6.08
C LEU A 241 -4.36 -11.20 6.93
N VAL A 242 -3.22 -11.50 7.55
CA VAL A 242 -2.44 -10.54 8.35
C VAL A 242 -1.91 -9.40 7.48
N ILE A 243 -1.59 -9.64 6.21
CA ILE A 243 -1.15 -8.58 5.27
C ILE A 243 -2.35 -7.79 4.72
N LEU A 244 -3.46 -8.48 4.42
CA LEU A 244 -4.65 -7.87 3.82
C LEU A 244 -5.43 -7.00 4.81
N ALA A 245 -5.56 -7.41 6.07
CA ALA A 245 -6.34 -6.69 7.09
C ALA A 245 -5.86 -5.24 7.35
N PRO A 246 -4.56 -4.95 7.56
CA PRO A 246 -4.08 -3.58 7.67
C PRO A 246 -4.24 -2.79 6.37
N LEU A 247 -4.09 -3.45 5.21
CA LEU A 247 -4.33 -2.80 3.92
C LEU A 247 -5.79 -2.38 3.77
N THR A 248 -6.74 -3.26 4.11
CA THR A 248 -8.18 -2.95 4.08
C THR A 248 -8.53 -1.83 5.05
N TYR A 249 -8.01 -1.88 6.29
CA TYR A 249 -8.26 -0.87 7.32
C TYR A 249 -7.76 0.52 6.89
N LEU A 250 -6.57 0.59 6.28
CA LEU A 250 -6.02 1.85 5.76
C LEU A 250 -6.86 2.41 4.60
N THR A 251 -7.48 1.54 3.79
CA THR A 251 -8.30 1.97 2.63
C THR A 251 -9.75 2.31 2.96
N THR A 252 -10.30 1.89 4.11
CA THR A 252 -11.72 2.14 4.45
C THR A 252 -11.93 3.42 5.26
N GLU A 253 -11.01 3.77 6.16
CA GLU A 253 -11.12 4.96 7.03
C GLU A 253 -10.85 6.26 6.26
N PRO A 254 -11.80 7.22 6.18
CA PRO A 254 -11.69 8.41 5.32
C PRO A 254 -10.47 9.28 5.63
N ASP A 255 -10.13 9.46 6.91
CA ASP A 255 -8.95 10.21 7.34
C ASP A 255 -7.61 9.53 7.00
N LYS A 256 -7.63 8.20 6.78
CA LYS A 256 -6.44 7.40 6.47
C LYS A 256 -6.34 7.00 5.00
N ARG A 257 -7.41 7.12 4.20
CA ARG A 257 -7.45 6.84 2.75
C ARG A 257 -6.32 7.51 1.98
N HIS A 258 -6.02 8.76 2.32
CA HIS A 258 -4.97 9.54 1.68
C HIS A 258 -3.56 9.01 1.96
N ARG A 259 -3.31 8.55 3.19
CA ARG A 259 -2.05 7.87 3.55
C ARG A 259 -1.98 6.49 2.88
N ALA A 260 -3.10 5.78 2.78
CA ALA A 260 -3.19 4.51 2.09
C ALA A 260 -2.88 4.64 0.59
N GLY A 261 -3.39 5.68 -0.07
CA GLY A 261 -3.07 6.01 -1.46
C GLY A 261 -1.58 6.25 -1.69
N ALA A 262 -0.91 6.97 -0.79
CA ALA A 262 0.54 7.18 -0.82
C ALA A 262 1.31 5.86 -0.62
N VAL A 263 0.90 5.01 0.33
CA VAL A 263 1.50 3.69 0.57
C VAL A 263 1.32 2.77 -0.64
N LEU A 264 0.12 2.72 -1.23
CA LEU A 264 -0.16 1.96 -2.46
C LEU A 264 0.65 2.46 -3.65
N ALA A 265 0.78 3.79 -3.82
CA ALA A 265 1.61 4.37 -4.86
C ALA A 265 3.09 4.03 -4.65
N TRP A 266 3.57 4.02 -3.39
CA TRP A 266 4.93 3.65 -3.04
C TRP A 266 5.21 2.16 -3.26
N LEU A 267 4.31 1.28 -2.82
CA LEU A 267 4.37 -0.17 -3.09
C LEU A 267 4.40 -0.45 -4.60
N TRP A 268 3.54 0.21 -5.36
CA TRP A 268 3.53 0.08 -6.82
C TRP A 268 4.83 0.56 -7.46
N ALA A 269 5.41 1.66 -6.95
CA ALA A 269 6.71 2.15 -7.42
C ALA A 269 7.85 1.21 -7.05
N ALA A 270 7.83 0.59 -5.86
CA ALA A 270 8.80 -0.42 -5.45
C ALA A 270 8.75 -1.64 -6.38
N VAL A 271 7.54 -2.15 -6.69
CA VAL A 271 7.32 -3.22 -7.67
C VAL A 271 7.83 -2.83 -9.06
N CYS A 272 7.65 -1.57 -9.48
CA CYS A 272 8.17 -1.08 -10.75
C CYS A 272 9.69 -0.83 -10.74
N TRP A 273 10.28 -0.56 -9.57
CA TRP A 273 11.70 -0.26 -9.42
C TRP A 273 12.54 -1.53 -9.37
N LEU A 274 12.09 -2.56 -8.65
CA LEU A 274 12.84 -3.81 -8.39
C LEU A 274 13.44 -4.46 -9.66
N PRO A 275 12.74 -4.51 -10.81
CA PRO A 275 13.28 -5.13 -12.02
C PRO A 275 14.29 -4.24 -12.77
N VAL A 276 14.30 -2.92 -12.53
CA VAL A 276 15.13 -1.96 -13.29
C VAL A 276 16.64 -2.11 -13.01
N PRO A 277 17.13 -2.16 -11.75
CA PRO A 277 18.55 -2.37 -11.51
C PRO A 277 18.99 -3.77 -11.96
N ILE A 278 18.14 -4.78 -11.75
CA ILE A 278 18.41 -6.16 -12.17
C ILE A 278 18.61 -6.24 -13.69
N THR A 279 17.67 -5.71 -14.47
CA THR A 279 17.75 -5.71 -15.94
C THR A 279 18.92 -4.88 -16.46
N ARG A 280 19.22 -3.73 -15.83
CA ARG A 280 20.35 -2.88 -16.21
C ARG A 280 21.69 -3.55 -15.94
N SER A 281 21.82 -4.26 -14.82
CA SER A 281 23.01 -5.06 -14.52
C SER A 281 23.17 -6.23 -15.50
N ILE A 282 22.10 -6.96 -15.80
CA ILE A 282 22.12 -8.07 -16.78
C ILE A 282 22.54 -7.56 -18.16
N VAL A 283 21.92 -6.46 -18.64
CA VAL A 283 22.30 -5.83 -19.90
C VAL A 283 23.75 -5.39 -19.87
N TRP A 284 24.22 -4.73 -18.82
CA TRP A 284 25.61 -4.27 -18.72
C TRP A 284 26.61 -5.44 -18.83
N VAL A 285 26.31 -6.59 -18.21
CA VAL A 285 27.16 -7.78 -18.33
C VAL A 285 27.05 -8.41 -19.73
N MET A 286 25.92 -8.27 -20.42
CA MET A 286 25.73 -8.78 -21.80
C MET A 286 26.25 -7.85 -22.90
N HIS A 287 26.46 -6.55 -22.64
CA HIS A 287 26.68 -5.55 -23.69
C HIS A 287 28.15 -5.32 -24.10
N ARG A 288 29.01 -6.35 -24.07
CA ARG A 288 30.39 -6.22 -24.58
C ARG A 288 30.68 -7.16 -25.74
N GLU A 289 31.31 -6.58 -26.76
CA GLU A 289 31.55 -7.05 -28.13
C GLU A 289 32.54 -8.23 -28.26
N HIS A 290 32.76 -9.07 -27.23
CA HIS A 290 33.72 -10.18 -27.28
C HIS A 290 33.12 -11.53 -26.84
N PRO A 291 33.47 -12.65 -27.51
CA PRO A 291 32.78 -13.94 -27.40
C PRO A 291 33.17 -14.82 -26.19
N ALA A 292 33.70 -14.26 -25.09
CA ALA A 292 34.06 -15.01 -23.89
C ALA A 292 33.54 -14.30 -22.62
N HIS A 293 32.42 -14.82 -22.12
CA HIS A 293 31.40 -14.11 -21.34
C HIS A 293 31.59 -14.35 -19.82
N PRO A 294 31.85 -13.34 -18.97
CA PRO A 294 32.02 -13.54 -17.52
C PRO A 294 30.79 -14.19 -16.87
N LEU A 295 29.59 -13.91 -17.40
CA LEU A 295 28.34 -14.58 -17.00
C LEU A 295 28.34 -16.09 -17.31
N ARG A 296 28.98 -16.52 -18.41
CA ARG A 296 29.13 -17.95 -18.74
C ARG A 296 30.16 -18.60 -17.84
N TRP A 297 31.24 -17.92 -17.48
CA TRP A 297 32.20 -18.44 -16.50
C TRP A 297 31.61 -18.52 -15.09
N ILE A 298 30.80 -17.54 -14.69
CA ILE A 298 30.04 -17.57 -13.44
C ILE A 298 29.00 -18.71 -13.48
N ALA A 299 28.28 -18.88 -14.58
CA ALA A 299 27.36 -20.01 -14.75
C ALA A 299 28.08 -21.36 -14.68
N SER A 300 29.19 -21.52 -15.40
CA SER A 300 30.00 -22.74 -15.37
C SER A 300 30.53 -23.00 -13.95
N GLY A 301 31.02 -21.97 -13.26
CA GLY A 301 31.47 -22.08 -11.87
C GLY A 301 30.34 -22.47 -10.91
N LEU A 302 29.17 -21.83 -11.02
CA LEU A 302 27.97 -22.17 -10.26
C LEU A 302 27.47 -23.60 -10.55
N PHE A 303 27.55 -24.03 -11.80
CA PHE A 303 27.15 -25.36 -12.21
C PHE A 303 28.11 -26.43 -11.66
N ILE A 304 29.43 -26.19 -11.77
CA ILE A 304 30.46 -27.09 -11.24
C ILE A 304 30.34 -27.17 -9.71
N PHE A 305 30.29 -26.02 -9.03
CA PHE A 305 30.18 -25.97 -7.57
C PHE A 305 28.85 -26.57 -7.09
N GLY A 306 27.76 -26.29 -7.79
CA GLY A 306 26.46 -26.88 -7.48
C GLY A 306 26.43 -28.40 -7.67
N SER A 307 27.09 -28.91 -8.71
CA SER A 307 27.26 -30.35 -8.95
C SER A 307 28.15 -31.02 -7.93
N LEU A 308 29.21 -30.34 -7.47
CA LEU A 308 30.07 -30.83 -6.40
C LEU A 308 29.30 -30.90 -5.07
N LEU A 309 28.47 -29.90 -4.75
CA LEU A 309 27.62 -29.93 -3.55
C LEU A 309 26.54 -31.01 -3.63
N ASP A 310 25.97 -31.26 -4.81
CA ASP A 310 24.98 -32.32 -5.02
C ASP A 310 25.63 -33.71 -4.90
N LEU A 311 26.84 -33.89 -5.45
CA LEU A 311 27.64 -35.11 -5.30
C LEU A 311 28.06 -35.37 -3.86
N LEU A 312 28.42 -34.32 -3.12
CA LEU A 312 28.82 -34.42 -1.71
C LEU A 312 27.61 -34.71 -0.81
N ALA A 313 26.40 -34.40 -1.29
CA ALA A 313 25.15 -34.68 -0.62
C ALA A 313 24.51 -36.04 -0.99
N SER A 314 25.05 -36.73 -2.00
CA SER A 314 24.59 -38.04 -2.49
C SER A 314 25.39 -39.19 -1.91
#